data_AF-A0A6M1ZZZ2-F1
#
_entry.id   AF-A0A6M1ZZZ2-F1
#
_cell.length_a   1.000
_cell.length_b   1.000
_cell.length_c   1.000
_cell.angle_alpha   90.00
_cell.angle_beta   90.00
_cell.angle_gamma   90.00
#
_symmetry.space_group_name_H-M   'P 1'
#
loop_
_entity.id
_entity.type
_entity.pdbx_description
1 polymer ?
#
loop_
_entity_poly.entity_id
_entity_poly.type
_entity_poly.pdbx_seq_one_letter_code
_entity_poly.pdbx_strand_id
1 'polypeptide(L)'
;MSNTERILYWLIGLLFLVGLGLTTLSWLQVCTEACEQVHFYKYYGWDFELLGFLFFISVTILHFLSAKVNWLGYIVGLMVAGALGNELSFILIQKYVIEQWCPLCLSIAAVIGGIALLIFCRYLYNFKRGSFMKSLGKLLGSLLIIGLGFVMSYYGVFKPEQSFAEGLEGEDVPYFGNQNSPIEVYYITDWFCPACRKIDTKLSPHYNRIMAKARLFFIDYPLHPETMNYVPYNLSFMLKNKNEYFKIRKALHKLSKTTKTPTPQGVQEAVKIYGVTYVPLNFADINEGIKFQEGIVKTFKVKQTPTVVVANRKKLKAKKLSGVNITPANIMKAINDMKNDS
;
A
#
# COMPACT_ATOMS: atom_id res chain seq x y z
N MET A 1 -14.30 -4.38 -45.93
CA MET A 1 -13.41 -3.40 -45.28
C MET A 1 -12.60 -2.69 -46.35
N SER A 2 -12.46 -1.37 -46.26
CA SER A 2 -11.50 -0.64 -47.10
C SER A 2 -10.05 -0.97 -46.71
N ASN A 3 -9.07 -0.67 -47.57
CA ASN A 3 -7.65 -0.84 -47.23
C ASN A 3 -7.27 -0.08 -45.95
N THR A 4 -7.81 1.13 -45.77
CA THR A 4 -7.62 1.95 -44.56
C THR A 4 -8.21 1.28 -43.32
N GLU A 5 -9.42 0.72 -43.39
CA GLU A 5 -10.01 -0.02 -42.27
C GLU A 5 -9.21 -1.27 -41.91
N ARG A 6 -8.63 -1.95 -42.91
CA ARG A 6 -7.77 -3.11 -42.70
C ARG A 6 -6.48 -2.75 -41.98
N ILE A 7 -5.85 -1.64 -42.37
CA ILE A 7 -4.65 -1.13 -41.70
C ILE A 7 -4.96 -0.78 -40.24
N LEU A 8 -6.02 -0.01 -39.98
CA LEU A 8 -6.41 0.37 -38.62
C LEU A 8 -6.73 -0.85 -37.75
N TYR A 9 -7.40 -1.86 -38.31
CA TYR A 9 -7.73 -3.10 -37.60
C TYR A 9 -6.47 -3.84 -37.14
N TRP A 10 -5.46 -3.99 -38.00
CA TRP A 10 -4.21 -4.67 -37.66
C TRP A 10 -3.36 -3.86 -36.67
N LEU A 11 -3.31 -2.53 -36.83
CA LEU A 11 -2.62 -1.65 -35.88
C LEU A 11 -3.21 -1.73 -34.47
N ILE A 12 -4.55 -1.73 -34.35
CA ILE A 12 -5.23 -1.93 -33.07
C ILE A 12 -4.89 -3.30 -32.48
N GLY A 13 -4.90 -4.36 -33.30
CA GLY A 13 -4.53 -5.71 -32.86
C GLY A 13 -3.09 -5.79 -32.35
N LEU A 14 -2.15 -5.15 -33.04
CA LEU A 14 -0.75 -5.07 -32.61
C LEU A 14 -0.61 -4.35 -31.27
N LEU A 15 -1.29 -3.21 -31.09
CA LEU A 15 -1.25 -2.48 -29.83
C LEU A 15 -1.86 -3.27 -28.66
N PHE A 16 -2.91 -4.06 -28.90
CA PHE A 16 -3.41 -4.97 -27.86
C PHE A 16 -2.38 -6.02 -27.44
N LEU A 17 -1.63 -6.59 -28.39
CA LEU A 17 -0.54 -7.52 -28.09
C LEU A 17 0.61 -6.84 -27.33
N VAL A 18 0.95 -5.60 -27.69
CA VAL A 18 1.95 -4.80 -26.95
C VAL A 18 1.47 -4.55 -25.52
N GLY A 19 0.21 -4.14 -25.33
CA GLY A 19 -0.38 -3.95 -24.00
C GLY A 19 -0.39 -5.22 -23.15
N LEU A 20 -0.68 -6.37 -23.77
CA LEU A 20 -0.57 -7.68 -23.11
C LEU A 20 0.88 -7.98 -22.68
N GLY A 21 1.85 -7.70 -23.54
CA GLY A 21 3.28 -7.84 -23.23
C GLY A 21 3.71 -6.96 -22.06
N LEU A 22 3.35 -5.68 -22.07
CA LEU A 22 3.64 -4.74 -20.98
C LEU A 22 3.00 -5.17 -19.66
N THR A 23 1.76 -5.67 -19.71
CA THR A 23 1.07 -6.16 -18.51
C THR A 23 1.70 -7.45 -17.98
N THR A 24 2.19 -8.33 -18.85
CA THR A 24 2.96 -9.52 -18.45
C THR A 24 4.26 -9.12 -17.78
N LEU A 25 4.97 -8.10 -18.30
CA LEU A 25 6.17 -7.57 -17.64
C LEU A 25 5.87 -6.98 -16.26
N SER A 26 4.71 -6.31 -16.12
CA SER A 26 4.22 -5.79 -14.84
C SER A 26 3.98 -6.90 -13.84
N TRP A 27 3.40 -8.01 -14.31
CA TRP A 27 3.13 -9.18 -13.48
C TRP A 27 4.41 -9.89 -13.03
N LEU A 28 5.43 -9.93 -13.90
CA LEU A 28 6.75 -10.48 -13.58
C LEU A 28 7.62 -9.58 -12.70
N GLN A 29 7.09 -8.43 -12.24
CA GLN A 29 7.77 -7.51 -11.32
C GLN A 29 9.15 -7.04 -11.80
N VAL A 30 9.33 -6.88 -13.11
CA VAL A 30 10.55 -6.28 -13.68
C VAL A 30 10.47 -4.77 -13.44
N CYS A 31 10.78 -4.33 -12.22
CA CYS A 31 10.47 -2.98 -11.73
C CYS A 31 11.71 -2.15 -11.37
N THR A 32 11.60 -0.85 -11.62
CA THR A 32 12.42 0.19 -11.01
C THR A 32 11.79 0.65 -9.69
N GLU A 33 12.54 1.32 -8.80
CA GLU A 33 12.02 1.82 -7.50
C GLU A 33 10.72 2.62 -7.62
N ALA A 34 10.55 3.39 -8.70
CA ALA A 34 9.35 4.17 -8.96
C ALA A 34 8.11 3.31 -9.26
N CYS A 35 8.29 2.08 -9.77
CA CYS A 35 7.18 1.18 -10.04
C CYS A 35 6.80 0.31 -8.85
N GLU A 36 7.76 -0.03 -7.97
CA GLU A 36 7.51 -0.76 -6.73
C GLU A 36 6.41 -0.11 -5.87
N GLN A 37 6.43 1.22 -5.76
CA GLN A 37 5.44 1.98 -4.97
C GLN A 37 3.99 1.81 -5.46
N VAL A 38 3.79 1.55 -6.75
CA VAL A 38 2.47 1.40 -7.36
C VAL A 38 1.85 0.03 -7.05
N HIS A 39 2.69 -1.02 -6.93
CA HIS A 39 2.23 -2.39 -6.62
C HIS A 39 1.58 -2.54 -5.24
N PHE A 40 1.83 -1.58 -4.34
CA PHE A 40 1.17 -1.54 -3.03
C PHE A 40 -0.28 -1.06 -3.08
N TYR A 41 -0.70 -0.42 -4.17
CA TYR A 41 -2.10 -0.04 -4.36
C TYR A 41 -2.90 -1.22 -4.91
N LYS A 42 -4.18 -1.29 -4.57
CA LYS A 42 -5.12 -2.30 -5.07
C LYS A 42 -6.37 -1.64 -5.63
N TYR A 43 -7.01 -2.34 -6.54
CA TYR A 43 -8.29 -1.96 -7.15
C TYR A 43 -9.41 -2.82 -6.56
N TYR A 44 -10.27 -2.27 -5.71
CA TYR A 44 -11.27 -3.05 -4.96
C TYR A 44 -10.70 -4.28 -4.24
N GLY A 45 -9.44 -4.20 -3.78
CA GLY A 45 -8.72 -5.30 -3.11
C GLY A 45 -8.00 -6.27 -4.04
N TRP A 46 -8.07 -6.07 -5.36
CA TRP A 46 -7.39 -6.89 -6.36
C TRP A 46 -6.11 -6.23 -6.86
N ASP A 47 -5.17 -7.07 -7.28
CA ASP A 47 -3.93 -6.68 -7.94
C ASP A 47 -4.22 -6.07 -9.32
N PHE A 48 -3.56 -4.95 -9.65
CA PHE A 48 -3.75 -4.27 -10.93
C PHE A 48 -3.29 -5.12 -12.11
N GLU A 49 -2.23 -5.90 -11.90
CA GLU A 49 -1.59 -6.77 -12.88
C GLU A 49 -2.58 -7.83 -13.35
N LEU A 50 -3.31 -8.43 -12.41
CA LEU A 50 -4.32 -9.45 -12.69
C LEU A 50 -5.48 -8.86 -13.51
N LEU A 51 -5.98 -7.69 -13.11
CA LEU A 51 -7.07 -7.02 -13.82
C LEU A 51 -6.65 -6.60 -15.23
N GLY A 52 -5.46 -6.02 -15.38
CA GLY A 52 -4.89 -5.65 -16.67
C GLY A 52 -4.72 -6.89 -17.57
N PHE A 53 -4.22 -7.99 -17.02
CA PHE A 53 -3.96 -9.22 -17.78
C PHE A 53 -5.27 -9.81 -18.32
N LEU A 54 -6.29 -9.93 -17.48
CA LEU A 54 -7.62 -10.39 -17.88
C LEU A 54 -8.25 -9.43 -18.90
N PHE A 55 -8.08 -8.12 -18.73
CA PHE A 55 -8.56 -7.12 -19.68
C PHE A 55 -7.90 -7.28 -21.05
N PHE A 56 -6.56 -7.31 -21.13
CA PHE A 56 -5.86 -7.39 -22.41
C PHE A 56 -6.11 -8.72 -23.13
N ILE A 57 -6.20 -9.85 -22.42
CA ILE A 57 -6.58 -11.13 -23.04
C ILE A 57 -7.99 -11.08 -23.62
N SER A 58 -8.97 -10.66 -22.81
CA SER A 58 -10.37 -10.65 -23.22
C SER A 58 -10.59 -9.71 -24.41
N VAL A 59 -10.04 -8.50 -24.37
CA VAL A 59 -10.21 -7.53 -25.46
C VAL A 59 -9.46 -7.96 -26.73
N THR A 60 -8.30 -8.63 -26.61
CA THR A 60 -7.55 -9.16 -27.77
C THR A 60 -8.38 -10.23 -28.48
N ILE A 61 -8.93 -11.19 -27.72
CA ILE A 61 -9.78 -12.24 -28.27
C ILE A 61 -11.01 -11.63 -28.95
N LEU A 62 -11.70 -10.71 -28.27
CA LEU A 62 -12.89 -10.04 -28.81
C LEU A 62 -12.58 -9.23 -30.07
N HIS A 63 -11.43 -8.55 -30.13
CA HIS A 63 -10.98 -7.82 -31.32
C HIS A 63 -10.81 -8.74 -32.52
N PHE A 64 -10.13 -9.88 -32.36
CA PHE A 64 -9.95 -10.82 -33.46
C PHE A 64 -11.26 -11.52 -33.86
N LEU A 65 -12.15 -11.81 -32.91
CA LEU A 65 -13.49 -12.32 -33.21
C LEU A 65 -14.38 -11.29 -33.91
N SER A 66 -14.13 -10.00 -33.70
CA SER A 66 -14.91 -8.92 -34.32
C SER A 66 -14.79 -8.88 -35.86
N ALA A 67 -13.76 -9.52 -36.43
CA ALA A 67 -13.66 -9.70 -37.89
C ALA A 67 -14.80 -10.55 -38.46
N LYS A 68 -15.35 -11.49 -37.67
CA LYS A 68 -16.47 -12.34 -38.07
C LYS A 68 -17.81 -11.80 -37.58
N VAL A 69 -17.81 -11.05 -36.47
CA VAL A 69 -19.02 -10.65 -35.75
C VAL A 69 -19.01 -9.14 -35.47
N ASN A 70 -19.78 -8.37 -36.25
CA ASN A 70 -19.72 -6.91 -36.28
C ASN A 70 -20.06 -6.21 -34.94
N TRP A 71 -20.92 -6.77 -34.09
CA TRP A 71 -21.29 -6.14 -32.81
C TRP A 71 -20.17 -6.24 -31.76
N LEU A 72 -19.28 -7.24 -31.86
CA LEU A 72 -18.13 -7.36 -30.95
C LEU A 72 -17.17 -6.17 -31.10
N GLY A 73 -17.04 -5.60 -32.29
CA GLY A 73 -16.24 -4.40 -32.51
C GLY A 73 -16.76 -3.19 -31.73
N TYR A 74 -18.08 -3.11 -31.50
CA TYR A 74 -18.67 -2.07 -30.65
C TYR A 74 -18.34 -2.31 -29.17
N ILE A 75 -18.40 -3.56 -28.70
CA ILE A 75 -18.01 -3.92 -27.33
C ILE A 75 -16.54 -3.62 -27.06
N VAL A 76 -15.65 -3.97 -27.98
CA VAL A 76 -14.23 -3.61 -27.90
C VAL A 76 -14.07 -2.10 -27.73
N GLY A 77 -14.83 -1.31 -28.50
CA GLY A 77 -14.85 0.15 -28.37
C GLY A 77 -15.30 0.63 -26.98
N LEU A 78 -16.34 0.02 -26.39
CA LEU A 78 -16.79 0.36 -25.04
C LEU A 78 -15.80 -0.06 -23.96
N MET A 79 -15.18 -1.24 -24.08
CA MET A 79 -14.14 -1.71 -23.16
C MET A 79 -12.93 -0.78 -23.16
N VAL A 80 -12.46 -0.37 -24.34
CA VAL A 80 -11.36 0.61 -24.47
C VAL A 80 -11.76 1.97 -23.92
N ALA A 81 -13.01 2.41 -24.12
CA ALA A 81 -13.51 3.66 -23.54
C ALA A 81 -13.48 3.62 -22.00
N GLY A 82 -13.91 2.51 -21.39
CA GLY A 82 -13.85 2.34 -19.93
C GLY A 82 -12.40 2.30 -19.42
N ALA A 83 -11.53 1.57 -20.12
CA ALA A 83 -10.11 1.51 -19.80
C ALA A 83 -9.44 2.88 -19.91
N LEU A 84 -9.77 3.69 -20.92
CA LEU A 84 -9.26 5.06 -21.03
C LEU A 84 -9.66 5.91 -19.81
N GLY A 85 -10.89 5.76 -19.33
CA GLY A 85 -11.33 6.38 -18.07
C GLY A 85 -10.48 5.96 -16.87
N ASN A 86 -10.19 4.66 -16.74
CA ASN A 86 -9.35 4.12 -15.67
C ASN A 86 -7.91 4.63 -15.74
N GLU A 87 -7.31 4.70 -16.93
CA GLU A 87 -5.94 5.18 -17.09
C GLU A 87 -5.82 6.68 -16.75
N LEU A 88 -6.83 7.48 -17.08
CA LEU A 88 -6.88 8.89 -16.68
C LEU A 88 -6.87 9.05 -15.16
N SER A 89 -7.67 8.29 -14.43
CA SER A 89 -7.65 8.35 -12.96
C SER A 89 -6.36 7.80 -12.38
N PHE A 90 -5.77 6.74 -12.95
CA PHE A 90 -4.47 6.22 -12.50
C PHE A 90 -3.35 7.24 -12.68
N ILE A 91 -3.31 7.98 -13.80
CA ILE A 91 -2.35 9.07 -14.02
C ILE A 91 -2.52 10.16 -12.96
N LEU A 92 -3.76 10.53 -12.61
CA LEU A 92 -4.02 11.51 -11.56
C LEU A 92 -3.59 11.00 -10.19
N ILE A 93 -3.85 9.73 -9.89
CA ILE A 93 -3.43 9.10 -8.63
C ILE A 93 -1.89 9.07 -8.55
N GLN A 94 -1.19 8.71 -9.62
CA GLN A 94 0.27 8.76 -9.67
C GLN A 94 0.81 10.16 -9.39
N LYS A 95 0.19 11.18 -10.00
CA LYS A 95 0.61 12.57 -9.84
C LYS A 95 0.33 13.15 -8.45
N TYR A 96 -0.86 12.91 -7.88
CA TYR A 96 -1.34 13.62 -6.69
C TYR A 96 -1.33 12.78 -5.41
N VAL A 97 -1.24 11.46 -5.50
CA VAL A 97 -1.29 10.54 -4.35
C VAL A 97 0.02 9.79 -4.17
N ILE A 98 0.59 9.24 -5.24
CA ILE A 98 1.84 8.46 -5.20
C ILE A 98 3.07 9.37 -5.29
N GLU A 99 2.94 10.52 -5.96
CA GLU A 99 4.03 11.48 -6.22
C GLU A 99 5.23 10.86 -6.96
N GLN A 100 4.99 9.76 -7.68
CA GLN A 100 5.98 9.00 -8.45
C GLN A 100 5.35 8.57 -9.78
N TRP A 101 6.17 8.55 -10.83
CA TRP A 101 5.75 8.13 -12.16
C TRP A 101 6.27 6.72 -12.42
N CYS A 102 5.39 5.71 -12.52
CA CYS A 102 5.81 4.40 -13.00
C CYS A 102 5.85 4.41 -14.55
N PRO A 103 7.02 4.20 -15.18
CA PRO A 103 7.15 4.17 -16.65
C PRO A 103 6.29 3.08 -17.31
N LEU A 104 6.10 1.95 -16.62
CA LEU A 104 5.32 0.83 -17.14
C LEU A 104 3.81 1.16 -17.21
N CYS A 105 3.24 1.71 -16.13
CA CYS A 105 1.85 2.18 -16.12
C CYS A 105 1.61 3.27 -17.17
N LEU A 106 2.54 4.24 -17.30
CA LEU A 106 2.44 5.28 -18.33
C LEU A 106 2.51 4.70 -19.75
N SER A 107 3.29 3.64 -19.95
CA SER A 107 3.37 2.94 -21.23
C SER A 107 2.05 2.21 -21.56
N ILE A 108 1.43 1.57 -20.57
CA ILE A 108 0.10 0.94 -20.70
C ILE A 108 -0.96 2.00 -21.01
N ALA A 109 -0.95 3.12 -20.29
CA ALA A 109 -1.84 4.25 -20.53
C ALA A 109 -1.67 4.82 -21.95
N ALA A 110 -0.42 4.95 -22.42
CA ALA A 110 -0.12 5.40 -23.79
C ALA A 110 -0.65 4.42 -24.85
N VAL A 111 -0.53 3.11 -24.61
CA VAL A 111 -1.09 2.08 -25.50
C VAL A 111 -2.61 2.18 -25.58
N ILE A 112 -3.30 2.26 -24.44
CA ILE A 112 -4.76 2.40 -24.38
C ILE A 112 -5.21 3.70 -25.05
N GLY A 113 -4.53 4.82 -24.79
CA GLY A 113 -4.78 6.11 -25.44
C GLY A 113 -4.60 6.04 -26.96
N GLY A 114 -3.55 5.37 -27.43
CA GLY A 114 -3.31 5.11 -28.85
C GLY A 114 -4.41 4.28 -29.50
N ILE A 115 -4.85 3.20 -28.85
CA ILE A 115 -5.96 2.36 -29.33
C ILE A 115 -7.26 3.16 -29.39
N ALA A 116 -7.57 3.92 -28.34
CA ALA A 116 -8.76 4.77 -28.28
C ALA A 116 -8.76 5.79 -29.43
N LEU A 117 -7.61 6.41 -29.72
CA LEU A 117 -7.45 7.33 -30.84
C LEU A 117 -7.67 6.65 -32.19
N LEU A 118 -7.12 5.46 -32.42
CA LEU A 118 -7.32 4.71 -33.66
C LEU A 118 -8.79 4.30 -33.86
N ILE A 119 -9.46 3.88 -32.79
CA ILE A 119 -10.91 3.57 -32.81
C ILE A 119 -11.72 4.83 -33.11
N PHE A 120 -11.35 5.97 -32.50
CA PHE A 120 -11.99 7.26 -32.77
C PHE A 120 -11.78 7.72 -34.22
N CYS A 121 -10.58 7.59 -34.77
CA CYS A 121 -10.28 7.86 -36.19
C CYS A 121 -11.13 6.98 -37.12
N ARG A 122 -11.25 5.68 -36.81
CA ARG A 122 -12.13 4.75 -37.56
C ARG A 122 -13.59 5.19 -37.48
N TYR A 123 -14.03 5.64 -36.31
CA TYR A 123 -15.37 6.18 -36.12
C TYR A 123 -15.62 7.44 -36.96
N LEU A 124 -14.70 8.42 -36.94
CA LEU A 124 -14.82 9.64 -37.76
C LEU A 124 -14.83 9.36 -39.26
N TYR A 125 -14.01 8.41 -39.72
CA TYR A 125 -14.00 7.98 -41.12
C TYR A 125 -15.36 7.42 -41.55
N ASN A 126 -15.97 6.57 -40.72
CA ASN A 126 -17.28 5.98 -41.00
C ASN A 126 -18.43 6.97 -40.78
N PHE A 127 -18.27 7.97 -39.89
CA PHE A 127 -19.25 9.03 -39.65
C PHE A 127 -19.50 9.89 -40.89
N LYS A 128 -18.44 10.24 -41.63
CA LYS A 128 -18.56 10.96 -42.91
C LYS A 128 -19.36 10.21 -43.98
N ARG A 129 -19.66 8.93 -43.77
CA ARG A 129 -20.26 8.02 -44.76
C ARG A 129 -21.65 7.49 -44.33
N GLY A 130 -22.21 7.94 -43.21
CA GLY A 130 -23.41 7.34 -42.60
C GLY A 130 -24.38 8.30 -41.91
N SER A 131 -25.40 7.74 -41.25
CA SER A 131 -26.48 8.47 -40.55
C SER A 131 -26.01 9.11 -39.24
N PHE A 132 -26.12 10.44 -39.18
CA PHE A 132 -25.72 11.31 -38.06
C PHE A 132 -26.26 10.86 -36.69
N MET A 133 -27.52 10.47 -36.62
CA MET A 133 -28.26 10.22 -35.36
C MET A 133 -27.80 8.95 -34.62
N LYS A 134 -27.52 7.86 -35.36
CA LYS A 134 -27.00 6.60 -34.79
C LYS A 134 -25.55 6.73 -34.31
N SER A 135 -24.81 7.65 -34.91
CA SER A 135 -23.42 7.88 -34.56
C SER A 135 -23.30 8.72 -33.29
N LEU A 136 -24.10 9.77 -33.16
CA LEU A 136 -24.11 10.62 -31.96
C LEU A 136 -24.40 9.83 -30.68
N GLY A 137 -25.35 8.89 -30.72
CA GLY A 137 -25.65 8.01 -29.58
C GLY A 137 -24.47 7.12 -29.17
N LYS A 138 -23.66 6.65 -30.12
CA LYS A 138 -22.45 5.87 -29.83
C LYS A 138 -21.38 6.72 -29.16
N LEU A 139 -21.19 7.96 -29.63
CA LEU A 139 -20.23 8.89 -29.05
C LEU A 139 -20.59 9.24 -27.59
N LEU A 140 -21.85 9.61 -27.35
CA LEU A 140 -22.36 9.91 -26.01
C LEU A 140 -22.25 8.69 -25.08
N GLY A 141 -22.58 7.50 -25.58
CA GLY A 141 -22.40 6.24 -24.84
C GLY A 141 -20.94 6.01 -24.44
N SER A 142 -19.98 6.19 -25.37
CA SER A 142 -18.55 6.04 -25.06
C SER A 142 -18.06 7.06 -24.03
N LEU A 143 -18.50 8.32 -24.10
CA LEU A 143 -18.15 9.36 -23.12
C LEU A 143 -18.67 9.01 -21.71
N LEU A 144 -19.89 8.48 -21.62
CA LEU A 144 -20.46 8.02 -20.36
C LEU A 144 -19.64 6.86 -19.78
N ILE A 145 -19.23 5.91 -20.62
CA ILE A 145 -18.39 4.78 -20.18
C ILE A 145 -16.98 5.24 -19.74
N ILE A 146 -16.37 6.24 -20.41
CA ILE A 146 -15.12 6.87 -19.94
C ILE A 146 -15.33 7.46 -18.55
N GLY A 147 -16.41 8.24 -18.35
CA GLY A 147 -16.73 8.83 -17.05
C GLY A 147 -16.94 7.78 -15.97
N LEU A 148 -17.64 6.69 -16.27
CA LEU A 148 -17.85 5.58 -15.33
C LEU A 148 -16.54 4.87 -14.99
N GLY A 149 -15.68 4.58 -15.98
CA GLY A 149 -14.36 4.02 -15.73
C GLY A 149 -13.55 4.91 -14.79
N PHE A 150 -13.47 6.21 -15.10
CA PHE A 150 -12.79 7.18 -14.26
C PHE A 150 -13.29 7.17 -12.82
N VAL A 151 -14.61 7.26 -12.60
CA VAL A 151 -15.20 7.28 -11.26
C VAL A 151 -14.96 5.97 -10.52
N MET A 152 -15.19 4.82 -11.16
CA MET A 152 -14.97 3.50 -10.55
C MET A 152 -13.52 3.31 -10.15
N SER A 153 -12.58 3.76 -10.97
CA SER A 153 -11.17 3.67 -10.66
C SER A 153 -10.76 4.64 -9.57
N TYR A 154 -11.19 5.89 -9.64
CA TYR A 154 -10.86 6.89 -8.63
C TYR A 154 -11.31 6.50 -7.21
N TYR A 155 -12.50 5.90 -7.06
CA TYR A 155 -12.98 5.41 -5.77
C TYR A 155 -12.57 3.97 -5.43
N GLY A 156 -12.22 3.18 -6.45
CA GLY A 156 -11.83 1.78 -6.30
C GLY A 156 -10.36 1.58 -5.97
N VAL A 157 -9.50 2.55 -6.30
CA VAL A 157 -8.09 2.51 -5.95
C VAL A 157 -7.89 2.95 -4.52
N PHE A 158 -7.33 2.06 -3.73
CA PHE A 158 -6.83 2.38 -2.41
C PHE A 158 -5.52 1.64 -2.19
N LYS A 159 -4.61 2.24 -1.43
CA LYS A 159 -3.57 1.47 -0.78
C LYS A 159 -4.28 0.69 0.32
N PRO A 160 -4.37 -0.65 0.27
CA PRO A 160 -4.79 -1.38 1.46
C PRO A 160 -3.89 -0.92 2.58
N GLU A 161 -4.41 -0.83 3.81
CA GLU A 161 -3.54 -0.80 4.99
C GLU A 161 -2.82 -2.15 5.05
N GLN A 162 -1.89 -2.39 4.12
CA GLN A 162 -0.84 -3.36 4.24
C GLN A 162 -0.15 -2.96 5.52
N SER A 163 -0.12 -3.88 6.48
CA SER A 163 0.79 -3.69 7.58
C SER A 163 2.16 -3.46 6.97
N PHE A 164 2.88 -2.44 7.41
CA PHE A 164 4.22 -2.19 6.87
C PHE A 164 5.20 -3.38 7.12
N ALA A 165 4.71 -4.44 7.78
CA ALA A 165 5.36 -5.72 8.01
C ALA A 165 5.03 -6.80 6.96
N GLU A 166 4.10 -6.57 6.02
CA GLU A 166 3.84 -7.45 4.88
C GLU A 166 4.91 -7.20 3.80
N GLY A 167 6.02 -7.93 3.91
CA GLY A 167 7.22 -7.80 3.07
C GLY A 167 8.50 -8.02 3.88
N LEU A 168 8.42 -7.79 5.19
CA LEU A 168 9.44 -8.21 6.14
C LEU A 168 9.06 -9.60 6.65
N GLU A 169 9.78 -10.63 6.22
CA GLU A 169 9.64 -12.00 6.71
C GLU A 169 10.87 -12.40 7.56
N GLY A 170 10.68 -13.27 8.54
CA GLY A 170 11.78 -13.81 9.35
C GLY A 170 12.14 -12.99 10.59
N GLU A 171 13.41 -13.07 11.00
CA GLU A 171 13.89 -12.51 12.26
C GLU A 171 14.07 -10.98 12.24
N ASP A 172 14.12 -10.37 11.06
CA ASP A 172 14.41 -8.94 10.86
C ASP A 172 13.17 -8.03 10.89
N VAL A 173 12.00 -8.53 11.28
CA VAL A 173 10.80 -7.69 11.47
C VAL A 173 10.71 -7.18 12.91
N PRO A 174 10.49 -5.88 13.16
CA PRO A 174 10.45 -5.32 14.52
C PRO A 174 9.09 -5.56 15.24
N TYR A 175 8.59 -6.81 15.23
CA TYR A 175 7.43 -7.22 16.03
C TYR A 175 7.74 -8.36 16.99
N PHE A 176 6.86 -8.51 17.97
CA PHE A 176 6.91 -9.52 19.00
C PHE A 176 5.62 -10.34 19.04
N GLY A 177 5.71 -11.60 19.46
CA GLY A 177 4.54 -12.47 19.65
C GLY A 177 4.17 -13.32 18.44
N ASN A 178 2.88 -13.60 18.29
CA ASN A 178 2.38 -14.62 17.37
C ASN A 178 2.53 -14.20 15.90
N GLN A 179 3.56 -14.75 15.25
CA GLN A 179 3.89 -14.52 13.84
C GLN A 179 2.72 -14.83 12.90
N ASN A 180 1.87 -15.81 13.23
CA ASN A 180 0.77 -16.26 12.38
C ASN A 180 -0.53 -15.47 12.61
N SER A 181 -0.58 -14.59 13.61
CA SER A 181 -1.79 -13.83 13.90
C SER A 181 -2.03 -12.77 12.83
N PRO A 182 -3.25 -12.64 12.28
CA PRO A 182 -3.62 -11.53 11.42
C PRO A 182 -3.87 -10.23 12.21
N ILE A 183 -3.83 -10.29 13.54
CA ILE A 183 -4.07 -9.16 14.42
C ILE A 183 -2.74 -8.55 14.81
N GLU A 184 -2.66 -7.23 14.70
CA GLU A 184 -1.48 -6.42 14.98
C GLU A 184 -1.83 -5.35 16.01
N VAL A 185 -0.93 -5.13 16.94
CA VAL A 185 -1.05 -4.14 18.01
C VAL A 185 0.13 -3.21 17.91
N TYR A 186 -0.13 -1.97 17.50
CA TYR A 186 0.87 -0.92 17.40
C TYR A 186 0.81 -0.07 18.66
N TYR A 187 1.84 -0.13 19.49
CA TYR A 187 2.01 0.80 20.60
C TYR A 187 2.85 2.00 20.14
N ILE A 188 2.16 3.09 19.79
CA ILE A 188 2.78 4.34 19.36
C ILE A 188 3.11 5.20 20.58
N THR A 189 4.38 5.54 20.73
CA THR A 189 4.96 6.11 21.95
C THR A 189 6.05 7.13 21.61
N ASP A 190 6.35 8.00 22.57
CA ASP A 190 7.47 8.93 22.52
C ASP A 190 8.34 8.71 23.78
N TRP A 191 9.67 8.77 23.64
CA TRP A 191 10.60 8.45 24.74
C TRP A 191 10.56 9.46 25.89
N PHE A 192 10.19 10.71 25.61
CA PHE A 192 10.16 11.84 26.54
C PHE A 192 8.76 12.18 27.03
N CYS A 193 7.72 11.58 26.45
CA CYS A 193 6.33 11.68 26.88
C CYS A 193 6.07 11.04 28.27
N PRO A 194 5.68 11.82 29.30
CA PRO A 194 5.41 11.28 30.64
C PRO A 194 4.22 10.31 30.70
N ALA A 195 3.16 10.59 29.94
CA ALA A 195 1.99 9.72 29.85
C ALA A 195 2.33 8.35 29.25
N CYS A 196 3.22 8.34 28.26
CA CYS A 196 3.71 7.14 27.60
C CYS A 196 4.49 6.24 28.57
N ARG A 197 5.36 6.81 29.41
CA ARG A 197 6.09 6.07 30.45
C ARG A 197 5.14 5.45 31.48
N LYS A 198 4.10 6.20 31.90
CA LYS A 198 3.08 5.70 32.85
C LYS A 198 2.29 4.53 32.26
N ILE A 199 1.91 4.62 30.99
CA ILE A 199 1.18 3.57 30.29
C ILE A 199 2.06 2.35 30.00
N ASP A 200 3.31 2.54 29.55
CA ASP A 200 4.25 1.43 29.32
C ASP A 200 4.49 0.61 30.59
N THR A 201 4.62 1.27 31.75
CA THR A 201 4.73 0.60 33.05
C THR A 201 3.49 -0.24 33.38
N LYS A 202 2.29 0.25 33.05
CA LYS A 202 1.03 -0.47 33.25
C LYS A 202 0.83 -1.62 32.26
N LEU A 203 1.29 -1.48 31.02
CA LEU A 203 1.11 -2.48 29.97
C LEU A 203 2.18 -3.58 30.01
N SER A 204 3.39 -3.27 30.48
CA SER A 204 4.53 -4.20 30.49
C SER A 204 4.22 -5.59 31.09
N PRO A 205 3.51 -5.71 32.23
CA PRO A 205 3.14 -7.02 32.78
C PRO A 205 2.17 -7.83 31.90
N HIS A 206 1.53 -7.19 30.91
CA HIS A 206 0.50 -7.78 30.06
C HIS A 206 0.96 -8.02 28.62
N TYR A 207 2.17 -7.64 28.23
CA TYR A 207 2.67 -7.84 26.87
C TYR A 207 2.61 -9.32 26.45
N ASN A 208 2.94 -10.27 27.33
CA ASN A 208 2.84 -11.70 27.02
C ASN A 208 1.42 -12.13 26.63
N ARG A 209 0.38 -11.56 27.25
CA ARG A 209 -1.02 -11.86 26.92
C ARG A 209 -1.43 -11.31 25.56
N ILE A 210 -0.90 -10.13 25.21
CA ILE A 210 -1.11 -9.51 23.90
C ILE A 210 -0.39 -10.32 22.82
N MET A 211 0.90 -10.62 23.04
CA MET A 211 1.76 -11.37 22.14
C MET A 211 1.28 -12.80 21.86
N ALA A 212 0.58 -13.43 22.81
CA ALA A 212 -0.03 -14.74 22.59
C ALA A 212 -1.13 -14.71 21.51
N LYS A 213 -1.78 -13.56 21.30
CA LYS A 213 -2.92 -13.41 20.38
C LYS A 213 -2.65 -12.53 19.16
N ALA A 214 -1.62 -11.70 19.20
CA ALA A 214 -1.35 -10.69 18.18
C ALA A 214 0.15 -10.47 18.00
N ARG A 215 0.51 -9.84 16.89
CA ARG A 215 1.84 -9.25 16.69
C ARG A 215 1.87 -7.89 17.40
N LEU A 216 2.85 -7.68 18.28
CA LEU A 216 3.03 -6.43 19.02
C LEU A 216 4.20 -5.64 18.43
N PHE A 217 3.96 -4.37 18.10
CA PHE A 217 4.94 -3.44 17.57
C PHE A 217 5.12 -2.25 18.50
N PHE A 218 6.34 -1.75 18.59
CA PHE A 218 6.67 -0.49 19.27
C PHE A 218 7.06 0.54 18.23
N ILE A 219 6.27 1.61 18.14
CA ILE A 219 6.43 2.65 17.12
C ILE A 219 6.85 3.92 17.83
N ASP A 220 8.07 4.40 17.56
CA ASP A 220 8.53 5.67 18.11
C ASP A 220 7.97 6.80 17.24
N TYR A 221 7.19 7.69 17.85
CA TYR A 221 6.63 8.87 17.21
C TYR A 221 7.23 10.13 17.86
N PRO A 222 8.21 10.78 17.21
CA PRO A 222 8.98 11.89 17.80
C PRO A 222 8.16 13.18 17.88
N LEU A 223 7.29 13.29 18.89
CA LEU A 223 6.66 14.55 19.27
C LEU A 223 7.67 15.47 19.97
N HIS A 224 8.61 14.89 20.71
CA HIS A 224 9.81 15.57 21.21
C HIS A 224 10.98 15.29 20.26
N PRO A 225 11.72 16.32 19.80
CA PRO A 225 12.84 16.14 18.89
C PRO A 225 13.90 15.15 19.40
N GLU A 226 14.11 15.10 20.72
CA GLU A 226 15.11 14.23 21.34
C GLU A 226 14.76 12.74 21.24
N THR A 227 13.51 12.38 20.95
CA THR A 227 13.10 11.00 20.67
C THR A 227 13.95 10.41 19.54
N MET A 228 14.32 11.21 18.53
CA MET A 228 15.15 10.76 17.41
C MET A 228 16.53 10.25 17.83
N ASN A 229 17.06 10.72 18.97
CA ASN A 229 18.33 10.22 19.49
C ASN A 229 18.22 8.80 20.07
N TYR A 230 17.02 8.31 20.34
CA TYR A 230 16.77 6.98 20.90
C TYR A 230 16.29 5.97 19.84
N VAL A 231 15.73 6.44 18.72
CA VAL A 231 15.17 5.58 17.67
C VAL A 231 16.18 4.55 17.13
N PRO A 232 17.43 4.91 16.76
CA PRO A 232 18.38 3.93 16.22
C PRO A 232 18.71 2.81 17.21
N TYR A 233 18.85 3.15 18.50
CA TYR A 233 19.13 2.18 19.55
C TYR A 233 17.92 1.25 19.76
N ASN A 234 16.71 1.81 19.83
CA ASN A 234 15.50 1.01 19.98
C ASN A 234 15.30 0.05 18.79
N LEU A 235 15.46 0.54 17.56
CA LEU A 235 15.41 -0.27 16.34
C LEU A 235 16.41 -1.43 16.40
N SER A 236 17.67 -1.14 16.71
CA SER A 236 18.72 -2.16 16.88
C SER A 236 18.28 -3.25 17.85
N PHE A 237 17.81 -2.89 19.05
CA PHE A 237 17.41 -3.88 20.05
C PHE A 237 16.14 -4.65 19.67
N MET A 238 15.21 -4.03 18.94
CA MET A 238 14.03 -4.73 18.41
C MET A 238 14.41 -5.81 17.39
N LEU A 239 15.47 -5.59 16.62
CA LEU A 239 15.92 -6.53 15.60
C LEU A 239 16.88 -7.58 16.14
N LYS A 240 17.89 -7.16 16.92
CA LYS A 240 19.02 -8.02 17.31
C LYS A 240 18.90 -8.61 18.71
N ASN A 241 18.01 -8.11 19.56
CA ASN A 241 17.93 -8.52 20.98
C ASN A 241 16.49 -8.76 21.47
N LYS A 242 15.69 -9.46 20.65
CA LYS A 242 14.25 -9.67 20.90
C LYS A 242 13.92 -10.30 22.26
N ASN A 243 14.69 -11.30 22.68
CA ASN A 243 14.44 -12.05 23.93
C ASN A 243 14.51 -11.15 25.17
N GLU A 244 15.41 -10.17 25.16
CA GLU A 244 15.66 -9.27 26.28
C GLU A 244 15.02 -7.89 26.09
N TYR A 245 14.35 -7.67 24.96
CA TYR A 245 13.86 -6.36 24.52
C TYR A 245 13.05 -5.62 25.59
N PHE A 246 12.14 -6.29 26.30
CA PHE A 246 11.33 -5.62 27.32
C PHE A 246 12.12 -5.15 28.53
N LYS A 247 13.22 -5.81 28.88
CA LYS A 247 14.14 -5.38 29.94
C LYS A 247 14.99 -4.21 29.46
N ILE A 248 15.49 -4.30 28.22
CA ILE A 248 16.24 -3.25 27.53
C ILE A 248 15.39 -1.98 27.40
N ARG A 249 14.14 -2.09 26.96
CA ARG A 249 13.20 -0.97 26.80
C ARG A 249 13.01 -0.20 28.12
N LYS A 250 12.90 -0.91 29.25
CA LYS A 250 12.85 -0.30 30.59
C LYS A 250 14.14 0.45 30.92
N ALA A 251 15.30 -0.10 30.58
CA ALA A 251 16.58 0.57 30.77
C ALA A 251 16.72 1.82 29.89
N LEU A 252 16.30 1.78 28.62
CA LEU A 252 16.25 2.96 27.74
C LEU A 252 15.29 4.02 28.28
N HIS A 253 14.13 3.62 28.81
CA HIS A 253 13.24 4.55 29.50
C HIS A 253 13.91 5.19 30.72
N LYS A 254 14.67 4.44 31.52
CA LYS A 254 15.43 4.99 32.66
C LYS A 254 16.52 5.97 32.19
N LEU A 255 17.26 5.62 31.13
CA LEU A 255 18.30 6.47 30.53
C LEU A 255 17.71 7.77 29.96
N SER A 256 16.55 7.70 29.31
CA SER A 256 15.83 8.89 28.80
C SER A 256 15.32 9.85 29.88
N LYS A 257 15.42 9.48 31.16
CA LYS A 257 15.17 10.42 32.27
C LYS A 257 16.40 11.25 32.62
N THR A 258 17.59 10.73 32.35
CA THR A 258 18.86 11.34 32.77
C THR A 258 19.58 12.03 31.62
N THR A 259 19.40 11.57 30.39
CA THR A 259 20.03 12.19 29.21
C THR A 259 19.08 12.26 28.00
N LYS A 260 19.15 13.39 27.30
CA LYS A 260 18.45 13.63 26.03
C LYS A 260 19.24 13.13 24.81
N THR A 261 20.55 12.94 24.97
CA THR A 261 21.50 12.61 23.90
C THR A 261 22.36 11.42 24.36
N PRO A 262 21.80 10.20 24.33
CA PRO A 262 22.52 9.01 24.76
C PRO A 262 23.71 8.72 23.82
N THR A 263 24.86 8.38 24.40
CA THR A 263 26.02 7.88 23.65
C THR A 263 25.96 6.36 23.52
N PRO A 264 26.61 5.76 22.51
CA PRO A 264 26.66 4.30 22.39
C PRO A 264 27.19 3.61 23.66
N GLN A 265 28.20 4.19 24.31
CA GLN A 265 28.74 3.69 25.58
C GLN A 265 27.72 3.78 26.72
N GLY A 266 26.99 4.90 26.81
CA GLY A 266 25.94 5.08 27.81
C GLY A 266 24.78 4.10 27.62
N VAL A 267 24.41 3.80 26.38
CA VAL A 267 23.41 2.78 26.03
C VAL A 267 23.92 1.39 26.40
N GLN A 268 25.16 1.05 26.03
CA GLN A 268 25.77 -0.24 26.34
C GLN A 268 25.83 -0.48 27.85
N GLU A 269 26.23 0.52 28.65
CA GLU A 269 26.29 0.38 30.10
C GLU A 269 24.88 0.19 30.70
N ALA A 270 23.87 0.88 30.16
CA ALA A 270 22.49 0.75 30.63
C ALA A 270 21.90 -0.66 30.43
N VAL A 271 22.37 -1.40 29.43
CA VAL A 271 21.84 -2.73 29.06
C VAL A 271 22.76 -3.89 29.47
N LYS A 272 24.00 -3.60 29.88
CA LYS A 272 25.03 -4.59 30.27
C LYS A 272 24.55 -5.58 31.33
N ILE A 273 23.73 -5.11 32.28
CA ILE A 273 23.14 -5.95 33.35
C ILE A 273 22.25 -7.10 32.83
N TYR A 274 21.83 -7.04 31.57
CA TYR A 274 21.02 -8.08 30.93
C TYR A 274 21.86 -9.02 30.04
N GLY A 275 23.19 -8.89 30.05
CA GLY A 275 24.07 -9.71 29.21
C GLY A 275 23.94 -9.41 27.71
N VAL A 276 23.51 -8.20 27.36
CA VAL A 276 23.24 -7.78 25.98
C VAL A 276 24.32 -6.82 25.48
N THR A 277 24.75 -7.02 24.24
CA THR A 277 25.63 -6.12 23.50
C THR A 277 24.83 -5.31 22.50
N TYR A 278 25.02 -4.00 22.49
CA TYR A 278 24.46 -3.11 21.48
C TYR A 278 25.18 -3.32 20.14
N VAL A 279 24.40 -3.56 19.09
CA VAL A 279 24.91 -3.71 17.71
C VAL A 279 24.34 -2.58 16.86
N PRO A 280 25.14 -1.59 16.43
CA PRO A 280 24.63 -0.51 15.61
C PRO A 280 24.09 -1.05 14.27
N LEU A 281 22.97 -0.49 13.82
CA LEU A 281 22.43 -0.74 12.49
C LEU A 281 23.14 0.15 11.46
N ASN A 282 23.12 -0.27 10.19
CA ASN A 282 23.58 0.58 9.11
C ASN A 282 22.55 1.71 8.85
N PHE A 283 22.96 2.74 8.10
CA PHE A 283 22.11 3.91 7.84
C PHE A 283 20.84 3.57 7.02
N ALA A 284 20.93 2.61 6.10
CA ALA A 284 19.78 2.18 5.30
C ALA A 284 18.71 1.53 6.19
N ASP A 285 19.10 0.57 7.03
CA ASP A 285 18.21 -0.12 7.98
C ASP A 285 17.51 0.86 8.93
N ILE A 286 18.26 1.87 9.42
CA ILE A 286 17.70 2.92 10.29
C ILE A 286 16.64 3.72 9.53
N ASN A 287 16.93 4.16 8.30
CA ASN A 287 15.99 4.93 7.51
C ASN A 287 14.74 4.13 7.14
N GLU A 288 14.89 2.86 6.81
CA GLU A 288 13.75 1.96 6.56
C GLU A 288 12.90 1.79 7.82
N GLY A 289 13.53 1.56 8.97
CA GLY A 289 12.83 1.49 10.26
C GLY A 289 12.07 2.78 10.60
N ILE A 290 12.66 3.95 10.35
CA ILE A 290 12.00 5.24 10.54
C ILE A 290 10.82 5.41 9.58
N LYS A 291 11.02 5.13 8.28
CA LYS A 291 9.95 5.20 7.27
C LYS A 291 8.79 4.27 7.62
N PHE A 292 9.08 3.06 8.09
CA PHE A 292 8.09 2.10 8.60
C PHE A 292 7.27 2.73 9.73
N GLN A 293 7.93 3.28 10.74
CA GLN A 293 7.26 3.89 11.90
C GLN A 293 6.41 5.10 11.52
N GLU A 294 6.94 6.00 10.70
CA GLU A 294 6.19 7.14 10.15
C GLU A 294 4.99 6.70 9.33
N GLY A 295 5.16 5.65 8.53
CA GLY A 295 4.11 5.05 7.73
C GLY A 295 2.92 4.62 8.59
N ILE A 296 3.18 3.93 9.70
CA ILE A 296 2.15 3.52 10.67
C ILE A 296 1.44 4.74 11.29
N VAL A 297 2.21 5.75 11.72
CA VAL A 297 1.65 6.99 12.30
C VAL A 297 0.74 7.72 11.31
N LYS A 298 1.19 7.87 10.06
CA LYS A 298 0.43 8.54 8.98
C LYS A 298 -0.83 7.75 8.63
N THR A 299 -0.71 6.44 8.45
CA THR A 299 -1.81 5.53 8.08
C THR A 299 -2.96 5.61 9.07
N PHE A 300 -2.66 5.44 10.36
CA PHE A 300 -3.69 5.49 11.39
C PHE A 300 -4.04 6.92 11.84
N LYS A 301 -3.48 7.95 11.18
CA LYS A 301 -3.70 9.38 11.47
C LYS A 301 -3.53 9.64 12.97
N VAL A 302 -2.42 9.15 13.54
CA VAL A 302 -2.09 9.31 14.96
C VAL A 302 -1.64 10.74 15.18
N LYS A 303 -2.30 11.45 16.11
CA LYS A 303 -2.03 12.87 16.41
C LYS A 303 -1.42 13.10 17.78
N GLN A 304 -1.33 12.06 18.62
CA GLN A 304 -0.87 12.18 20.00
C GLN A 304 -0.27 10.86 20.49
N THR A 305 0.63 10.95 21.48
CA THR A 305 1.18 9.80 22.20
C THR A 305 0.76 9.83 23.68
N PRO A 306 0.58 8.66 24.32
CA PRO A 306 0.57 7.34 23.71
C PRO A 306 -0.74 7.07 22.96
N THR A 307 -0.66 6.27 21.90
CA THR A 307 -1.81 5.71 21.18
C THR A 307 -1.55 4.22 20.96
N VAL A 308 -2.57 3.39 21.18
CA VAL A 308 -2.53 1.96 20.80
C VAL A 308 -3.50 1.76 19.64
N VAL A 309 -3.03 1.16 18.56
CA VAL A 309 -3.88 0.73 17.45
C VAL A 309 -3.93 -0.78 17.43
N VAL A 310 -5.14 -1.35 17.45
CA VAL A 310 -5.37 -2.77 17.22
C VAL A 310 -5.96 -2.92 15.83
N ALA A 311 -5.25 -3.58 14.93
CA ALA A 311 -5.64 -3.75 13.53
C ALA A 311 -5.74 -5.23 13.16
N ASN A 312 -6.62 -5.56 12.21
CA ASN A 312 -6.68 -6.87 11.57
C ASN A 312 -6.30 -6.72 10.10
N ARG A 313 -5.11 -7.19 9.74
CA ARG A 313 -4.55 -7.02 8.38
C ARG A 313 -5.39 -7.71 7.30
N LYS A 314 -6.06 -8.82 7.64
CA LYS A 314 -6.91 -9.54 6.69
C LYS A 314 -8.25 -8.86 6.45
N LYS A 315 -8.77 -8.13 7.43
CA LYS A 315 -10.10 -7.50 7.37
C LYS A 315 -10.06 -6.00 7.11
N LEU A 316 -8.87 -5.39 7.05
CA LEU A 316 -8.68 -3.95 6.88
C LEU A 316 -9.50 -3.12 7.91
N LYS A 317 -9.58 -3.64 9.14
CA LYS A 317 -10.26 -2.98 10.27
C LYS A 317 -9.23 -2.61 11.32
N ALA A 318 -9.36 -1.40 11.88
CA ALA A 318 -8.51 -0.93 12.97
C ALA A 318 -9.32 -0.19 14.05
N LYS A 319 -8.89 -0.32 15.30
CA LYS A 319 -9.46 0.35 16.47
C LYS A 319 -8.35 1.07 17.21
N LYS A 320 -8.52 2.38 17.37
CA LYS A 320 -7.57 3.25 18.08
C LYS A 320 -8.01 3.44 19.53
N LEU A 321 -7.06 3.29 20.45
CA LEU A 321 -7.21 3.55 21.86
C LEU A 321 -6.24 4.67 22.23
N SER A 322 -6.74 5.72 22.87
CA SER A 322 -5.95 6.88 23.28
C SER A 322 -6.27 7.31 24.70
N GLY A 323 -5.29 7.93 25.38
CA GLY A 323 -5.46 8.45 26.74
C GLY A 323 -5.90 7.38 27.74
N VAL A 324 -6.98 7.66 28.48
CA VAL A 324 -7.53 6.78 29.53
C VAL A 324 -8.03 5.43 29.01
N ASN A 325 -8.32 5.33 27.70
CA ASN A 325 -8.83 4.11 27.09
C ASN A 325 -7.73 3.06 26.87
N ILE A 326 -6.46 3.43 27.02
CA ILE A 326 -5.34 2.49 26.91
C ILE A 326 -5.22 1.69 28.21
N THR A 327 -5.95 0.58 28.27
CA THR A 327 -5.91 -0.38 29.38
C THR A 327 -5.71 -1.80 28.84
N PRO A 328 -5.09 -2.71 29.61
CA PRO A 328 -4.95 -4.11 29.21
C PRO A 328 -6.28 -4.76 28.83
N ALA A 329 -7.35 -4.46 29.58
CA ALA A 329 -8.69 -4.97 29.31
C ALA A 329 -9.24 -4.47 27.97
N ASN A 330 -9.12 -3.18 27.66
CA ASN A 330 -9.60 -2.60 26.42
C ASN A 330 -8.80 -3.10 25.20
N ILE A 331 -7.49 -3.27 25.34
CA ILE A 331 -6.64 -3.84 24.29
C ILE A 331 -7.07 -5.28 24.00
N MET A 332 -7.24 -6.11 25.04
CA MET A 332 -7.68 -7.50 24.88
C MET A 332 -9.09 -7.60 24.31
N LYS A 333 -10.00 -6.71 24.72
CA LYS A 333 -11.34 -6.59 24.12
C LYS A 333 -11.23 -6.27 22.64
N ALA A 334 -10.46 -5.25 22.26
CA ALA A 334 -10.25 -4.88 20.87
C ALA A 334 -9.65 -6.03 20.04
N ILE A 335 -8.71 -6.79 20.58
CA ILE A 335 -8.15 -7.99 19.92
C ILE A 335 -9.24 -9.04 19.69
N ASN A 336 -10.08 -9.31 20.69
CA ASN A 336 -11.16 -10.29 20.57
C ASN A 336 -12.24 -9.81 19.58
N ASP A 337 -12.64 -8.53 19.62
CA ASP A 337 -13.58 -7.92 18.68
C ASP A 337 -13.10 -8.12 17.22
N MET A 338 -11.81 -7.84 16.98
CA MET A 338 -11.17 -8.01 15.66
C MET A 338 -11.11 -9.46 15.18
N LYS A 339 -11.16 -10.42 16.11
CA LYS A 339 -11.22 -11.86 15.81
C LYS A 339 -12.65 -12.31 15.47
N ASN A 340 -13.63 -11.86 16.26
CA ASN A 340 -15.02 -12.34 16.26
C ASN A 340 -15.94 -11.66 15.23
N ASP A 341 -15.53 -10.58 14.58
CA ASP A 341 -16.22 -9.98 13.42
C ASP A 341 -16.18 -10.91 12.17
N SER A 342 -16.17 -12.23 12.37
CA SER A 342 -16.07 -13.31 11.37
C SER A 342 -17.42 -13.65 10.77
#